data_AF-A0A1Q3GN03-F1
#
_entry.id   AF-A0A1Q3GN03-F1
#
_cell.length_a   1.000
_cell.length_b   1.000
_cell.length_c   1.000
_cell.angle_alpha   90.00
_cell.angle_beta   90.00
_cell.angle_gamma   90.00
#
_symmetry.space_group_name_H-M   'P 1'
#
loop_
_entity.id
_entity.type
_entity.pdbx_description
1 polymer ?
#
loop_
_entity_poly.entity_id
_entity_poly.type
_entity_poly.pdbx_seq_one_letter_code
_entity_poly.pdbx_strand_id
1 'polypeptide(L)'
;MRKKKYIMAFTLLIIVVGFMYKYFPTIEVKTGVVQASSNIAHSQKLGVFKAKYKPNIKILNLENHQFEIIEAWDEYVWSYKDMRGNVDTQKESQFCINFQQEWLDSDSIKFSSPDAKNIGFRNHKILLSNSDKDTIRLHVTQGKNLIQVLFVKQ
;
A
#
# COMPACT_ATOMS: atom_id res chain seq x y z
N MET A 1 -22.71 -61.82 -1.66
CA MET A 1 -21.98 -61.02 -0.64
C MET A 1 -20.80 -60.22 -1.18
N ARG A 2 -19.95 -60.74 -2.09
CA ARG A 2 -18.76 -60.02 -2.59
C ARG A 2 -19.08 -58.64 -3.21
N LYS A 3 -20.10 -58.53 -4.07
CA LYS A 3 -20.52 -57.26 -4.70
C LYS A 3 -20.88 -56.15 -3.69
N LYS A 4 -21.56 -56.50 -2.58
CA LYS A 4 -21.91 -55.53 -1.52
C LYS A 4 -20.67 -55.00 -0.79
N LYS A 5 -19.64 -55.83 -0.61
CA LYS A 5 -18.36 -55.41 0.01
C LYS A 5 -17.62 -54.39 -0.85
N TYR A 6 -17.63 -54.54 -2.18
CA TYR A 6 -17.02 -53.57 -3.10
C TYR A 6 -17.72 -52.21 -3.10
N ILE A 7 -19.06 -52.21 -3.11
CA ILE A 7 -19.84 -50.97 -3.04
C ILE A 7 -19.55 -50.22 -1.73
N MET A 8 -19.49 -50.94 -0.60
CA MET A 8 -19.19 -50.35 0.70
C MET A 8 -17.77 -49.77 0.74
N ALA A 9 -16.78 -50.50 0.22
CA ALA A 9 -15.39 -50.04 0.16
C ALA A 9 -15.24 -48.79 -0.74
N PHE A 10 -15.92 -48.77 -1.88
CA PHE A 10 -15.92 -47.62 -2.80
C PHE A 10 -16.56 -46.38 -2.17
N THR A 11 -17.67 -46.56 -1.45
CA THR A 11 -18.34 -45.45 -0.74
C THR A 11 -17.44 -44.90 0.36
N LEU A 12 -16.75 -45.77 1.10
CA LEU A 12 -15.80 -45.36 2.14
C LEU A 12 -14.63 -44.56 1.55
N LEU A 13 -14.10 -45.00 0.39
CA LEU A 13 -13.03 -44.31 -0.31
C LEU A 13 -13.44 -42.88 -0.71
N ILE A 14 -14.64 -42.70 -1.26
CA ILE A 14 -15.17 -41.38 -1.62
C ILE A 14 -15.27 -40.47 -0.39
N ILE A 15 -15.77 -41.00 0.73
CA ILE A 15 -15.88 -40.24 1.98
C ILE A 15 -14.49 -39.82 2.47
N VAL A 16 -13.51 -40.71 2.45
CA VAL A 16 -12.12 -40.42 2.85
C VAL A 16 -11.50 -39.37 1.94
N VAL A 17 -11.69 -39.46 0.62
CA VAL A 17 -11.19 -38.46 -0.35
C VAL A 17 -11.88 -37.10 -0.14
N GLY A 18 -13.17 -37.08 0.14
CA GLY A 18 -13.92 -35.85 0.47
C GLY A 18 -13.42 -35.19 1.76
N PHE A 19 -13.11 -35.99 2.79
CA PHE A 19 -12.50 -35.50 4.02
C PHE A 19 -11.07 -35.00 3.79
N MET A 20 -10.28 -35.71 2.99
CA MET A 20 -8.96 -35.24 2.58
C MET A 20 -9.07 -33.87 1.91
N TYR A 21 -9.96 -33.67 0.95
CA TYR A 21 -10.16 -32.34 0.33
C TYR A 21 -10.59 -31.24 1.32
N LYS A 22 -11.36 -31.59 2.35
CA LYS A 22 -11.77 -30.65 3.41
C LYS A 22 -10.62 -30.28 4.36
N TYR A 23 -9.71 -31.22 4.63
CA TYR A 23 -8.65 -31.09 5.62
C TYR A 23 -7.25 -30.92 5.04
N PHE A 24 -7.08 -31.03 3.71
CA PHE A 24 -5.85 -30.64 3.05
C PHE A 24 -5.67 -29.14 3.30
N PRO A 25 -4.61 -28.71 4.01
CA PRO A 25 -4.32 -27.30 4.12
C PRO A 25 -4.14 -26.81 2.69
N THR A 26 -5.03 -25.91 2.25
CA THR A 26 -4.81 -25.18 1.01
C THR A 26 -3.45 -24.52 1.17
N ILE A 27 -2.45 -25.01 0.46
CA ILE A 27 -1.11 -24.42 0.45
C ILE A 27 -1.34 -22.96 0.09
N GLU A 28 -1.13 -22.07 1.06
CA GLU A 28 -1.30 -20.64 0.88
C GLU A 28 -0.24 -20.19 -0.13
N VAL A 29 -0.62 -20.10 -1.40
CA VAL A 29 0.25 -19.52 -2.43
C VAL A 29 0.25 -18.01 -2.22
N LYS A 30 1.18 -17.54 -1.40
CA LYS A 30 1.44 -16.10 -1.22
C LYS A 30 2.09 -15.60 -2.49
N THR A 31 1.37 -14.83 -3.30
CA THR A 31 1.91 -14.36 -4.59
C THR A 31 2.98 -13.29 -4.45
N GLY A 32 3.22 -12.73 -3.25
CA GLY A 32 4.37 -11.87 -2.94
C GLY A 32 4.47 -10.59 -3.79
N VAL A 33 3.49 -10.30 -4.65
CA VAL A 33 3.55 -9.16 -5.55
C VAL A 33 3.25 -7.90 -4.76
N VAL A 34 4.27 -7.06 -4.61
CA VAL A 34 4.14 -5.70 -4.08
C VAL A 34 3.10 -4.94 -4.90
N GLN A 35 1.97 -4.59 -4.27
CA GLN A 35 0.96 -3.74 -4.88
C GLN A 35 1.17 -2.31 -4.37
N ALA A 36 1.42 -1.39 -5.29
CA ALA A 36 1.49 0.04 -4.99
C ALA A 36 0.28 0.71 -5.61
N SER A 37 -0.44 1.53 -4.83
CA SER A 37 -1.61 2.23 -5.37
C SER A 37 -1.19 3.53 -6.08
N SER A 38 -2.08 4.10 -6.87
CA SER A 38 -1.86 5.39 -7.55
C SER A 38 -2.55 6.56 -6.84
N ASN A 39 -3.57 6.28 -6.04
CA ASN A 39 -4.45 7.25 -5.38
C ASN A 39 -5.24 6.57 -4.26
N ILE A 40 -5.99 7.35 -3.46
CA ILE A 40 -6.79 6.84 -2.33
C ILE A 40 -7.85 5.83 -2.79
N ALA A 41 -8.57 6.11 -3.87
CA ALA A 41 -9.62 5.22 -4.36
C ALA A 41 -9.05 3.85 -4.79
N HIS A 42 -7.86 3.86 -5.40
CA HIS A 42 -7.15 2.66 -5.80
C HIS A 42 -6.63 1.88 -4.59
N SER A 43 -6.05 2.54 -3.57
CA SER A 43 -5.60 1.83 -2.36
C SER A 43 -6.75 1.20 -1.59
N GLN A 44 -7.90 1.86 -1.53
CA GLN A 44 -9.13 1.30 -0.94
C GLN A 44 -9.60 0.06 -1.70
N LYS A 45 -9.62 0.12 -3.04
CA LYS A 45 -9.99 -1.01 -3.90
C LYS A 45 -9.06 -2.22 -3.73
N LEU A 46 -7.76 -1.96 -3.51
CA LEU A 46 -6.76 -3.00 -3.25
C LEU A 46 -6.80 -3.53 -1.80
N GLY A 47 -7.51 -2.85 -0.89
CA GLY A 47 -7.56 -3.23 0.52
C GLY A 47 -6.28 -2.89 1.29
N VAL A 48 -5.47 -1.95 0.80
CA VAL A 48 -4.19 -1.54 1.42
C VAL A 48 -4.23 -0.17 2.09
N PHE A 49 -5.34 0.55 1.94
CA PHE A 49 -5.52 1.88 2.52
C PHE A 49 -5.57 1.83 4.05
N LYS A 50 -4.73 2.65 4.72
CA LYS A 50 -4.72 2.80 6.18
C LYS A 50 -5.42 4.07 6.64
N ALA A 51 -5.01 5.22 6.09
CA ALA A 51 -5.50 6.51 6.53
C ALA A 51 -5.33 7.59 5.47
N LYS A 52 -6.20 8.60 5.53
CA LYS A 52 -6.11 9.81 4.70
C LYS A 52 -5.48 10.92 5.52
N TYR A 53 -4.72 11.78 4.85
CA TYR A 53 -4.10 12.94 5.46
C TYR A 53 -4.49 14.21 4.72
N LYS A 54 -4.60 15.30 5.46
CA LYS A 54 -4.85 16.63 4.94
C LYS A 54 -3.59 17.50 5.11
N PRO A 55 -3.03 18.05 4.02
CA PRO A 55 -1.94 19.00 4.14
C PRO A 55 -2.45 20.35 4.69
N ASN A 56 -1.62 21.02 5.50
CA ASN A 56 -1.84 22.41 5.90
C ASN A 56 -1.62 23.39 4.73
N ILE A 57 -0.80 23.03 3.75
CA ILE A 57 -0.50 23.80 2.54
C ILE A 57 -0.78 22.90 1.35
N LYS A 58 -1.78 23.26 0.52
CA LYS A 58 -2.14 22.47 -0.66
C LYS A 58 -1.33 22.85 -1.90
N ILE A 59 -0.97 24.12 -2.02
CA ILE A 59 -0.24 24.67 -3.17
C ILE A 59 1.10 25.18 -2.70
N LEU A 60 2.19 24.61 -3.21
CA LEU A 60 3.55 25.00 -2.93
C LEU A 60 4.03 25.95 -4.03
N ASN A 61 4.35 27.19 -3.67
CA ASN A 61 4.94 28.16 -4.58
C ASN A 61 6.44 28.23 -4.29
N LEU A 62 7.25 27.72 -5.21
CA LEU A 62 8.70 27.62 -5.11
C LEU A 62 9.32 28.37 -6.30
N GLU A 63 9.70 29.63 -6.05
CA GLU A 63 10.22 30.55 -7.07
C GLU A 63 9.31 30.57 -8.32
N ASN A 64 9.75 29.96 -9.44
CA ASN A 64 9.02 29.91 -10.70
C ASN A 64 8.16 28.66 -10.88
N HIS A 65 8.05 27.80 -9.86
CA HIS A 65 7.29 26.57 -9.90
C HIS A 65 6.12 26.61 -8.92
N GLN A 66 4.99 26.06 -9.36
CA GLN A 66 3.83 25.85 -8.53
C GLN A 66 3.48 24.36 -8.54
N PHE A 67 3.34 23.77 -7.35
CA PHE A 67 2.99 22.36 -7.19
C PHE A 67 1.73 22.23 -6.34
N GLU A 68 0.70 21.57 -6.88
CA GLU A 68 -0.51 21.25 -6.11
C GLU A 68 -0.42 19.80 -5.58
N ILE A 69 -0.61 19.66 -4.27
CA ILE A 69 -0.85 18.38 -3.61
C ILE A 69 -2.32 18.01 -3.81
N ILE A 70 -2.57 16.93 -4.56
CA ILE A 70 -3.93 16.44 -4.81
C ILE A 70 -4.45 15.70 -3.58
N GLU A 71 -3.65 14.75 -3.08
CA GLU A 71 -4.05 13.85 -2.00
C GLU A 71 -2.82 13.26 -1.30
N ALA A 72 -3.01 12.87 -0.05
CA ALA A 72 -2.00 12.20 0.75
C ALA A 72 -2.63 11.09 1.59
N TRP A 73 -1.98 9.94 1.65
CA TRP A 73 -2.51 8.76 2.35
C TRP A 73 -1.40 7.86 2.85
N ASP A 74 -1.71 7.05 3.86
CA ASP A 74 -0.87 5.95 4.33
C ASP A 74 -1.45 4.63 3.79
N GLU A 75 -0.58 3.75 3.30
CA GLU A 75 -0.94 2.42 2.82
C GLU A 75 0.02 1.35 3.34
N TYR A 76 -0.44 0.10 3.44
CA TYR A 76 0.42 -1.03 3.76
C TYR A 76 1.40 -1.30 2.61
N VAL A 77 2.66 -1.59 2.94
CA VAL A 77 3.73 -1.79 1.94
C VAL A 77 3.48 -3.02 1.07
N TRP A 78 2.99 -4.12 1.65
CA TRP A 78 2.64 -5.35 0.94
C TRP A 78 1.30 -5.92 1.41
N SER A 79 0.49 -6.34 0.45
CA SER A 79 -0.73 -7.13 0.67
C SER A 79 -0.65 -8.40 -0.17
N TYR A 80 -0.75 -9.57 0.44
CA TYR A 80 -0.93 -10.80 -0.33
C TYR A 80 -2.40 -11.18 -0.35
N LYS A 81 -2.84 -11.66 -1.51
CA LYS A 81 -4.16 -12.24 -1.69
C LYS A 81 -4.00 -13.75 -1.71
N ASP A 82 -4.61 -14.46 -0.77
CA ASP A 82 -4.64 -15.92 -0.83
C ASP A 82 -5.56 -16.42 -1.96
N MET A 83 -5.58 -17.73 -2.23
CA MET A 83 -6.46 -18.31 -3.26
C MET A 83 -7.97 -18.18 -2.95
N ARG A 84 -8.33 -17.79 -1.72
CA ARG A 84 -9.70 -17.54 -1.27
C ARG A 84 -10.09 -16.06 -1.36
N GLY A 85 -9.13 -15.21 -1.71
CA GLY A 85 -9.30 -13.78 -1.85
C GLY A 85 -9.11 -12.98 -0.56
N ASN A 86 -8.65 -13.61 0.53
CA ASN A 86 -8.32 -12.92 1.77
C ASN A 86 -7.05 -12.11 1.58
N VAL A 87 -7.05 -10.89 2.10
CA VAL A 87 -5.89 -10.00 2.11
C VAL A 87 -5.31 -9.99 3.51
N ASP A 88 -4.03 -10.35 3.64
CA ASP A 88 -3.29 -10.18 4.89
C ASP A 88 -2.15 -9.17 4.67
N THR A 89 -1.97 -8.29 5.66
CA THR A 89 -1.21 -7.04 5.58
C THR A 89 -0.04 -7.09 6.55
N GLN A 90 1.17 -6.78 6.07
CA GLN A 90 2.35 -6.65 6.94
C GLN A 90 2.39 -5.34 7.72
N LYS A 91 3.19 -5.30 8.79
CA LYS A 91 3.26 -4.22 9.79
C LYS A 91 3.75 -2.86 9.26
N GLU A 92 4.43 -2.83 8.13
CA GLU A 92 5.02 -1.60 7.60
C GLU A 92 4.03 -0.83 6.73
N SER A 93 4.12 0.50 6.81
CA SER A 93 3.33 1.39 5.96
C SER A 93 4.21 2.37 5.19
N GLN A 94 3.64 2.87 4.11
CA GLN A 94 4.22 3.87 3.24
C GLN A 94 3.24 5.02 3.13
N PHE A 95 3.73 6.22 3.42
CA PHE A 95 2.97 7.43 3.20
C PHE A 95 3.24 7.97 1.81
N CYS A 96 2.16 8.13 1.07
CA CYS A 96 2.11 8.53 -0.31
C CYS A 96 1.58 9.96 -0.39
N ILE A 97 2.28 10.80 -1.13
CA ILE A 97 1.84 12.15 -1.45
C ILE A 97 1.77 12.26 -2.96
N ASN A 98 0.58 12.51 -3.50
CA ASN A 98 0.33 12.62 -4.92
C ASN A 98 0.14 14.08 -5.32
N PHE A 99 0.83 14.48 -6.37
CA PHE A 99 0.86 15.83 -6.87
C PHE A 99 0.22 15.91 -8.25
N GLN A 100 -0.23 17.10 -8.64
CA GLN A 100 -0.94 17.29 -9.91
C GLN A 100 -0.05 17.10 -11.14
N GLN A 101 1.22 17.49 -11.03
CA GLN A 101 2.19 17.39 -12.11
C GLN A 101 3.35 16.50 -11.70
N GLU A 102 4.03 15.94 -12.70
CA GLU A 102 5.17 15.06 -12.45
C GLU A 102 6.28 15.87 -11.81
N TRP A 103 7.04 15.23 -10.94
CA TRP A 103 8.24 15.86 -10.45
C TRP A 103 9.14 16.03 -11.66
N LEU A 104 9.42 17.29 -12.00
CA LEU A 104 10.58 17.56 -12.82
C LEU A 104 11.77 17.14 -11.95
N ASP A 105 12.64 16.30 -12.49
CA ASP A 105 14.01 16.04 -11.98
C ASP A 105 14.81 17.35 -12.06
N SER A 106 14.35 18.37 -11.35
CA SER A 106 15.08 19.60 -11.16
C SER A 106 15.99 19.35 -9.98
N ASP A 107 17.28 19.24 -10.25
CA ASP A 107 18.35 19.16 -9.22
C ASP A 107 18.25 20.29 -8.16
N SER A 108 17.46 21.35 -8.46
CA SER A 108 17.23 22.48 -7.58
C SER A 108 16.22 22.22 -6.45
N ILE A 109 15.28 21.27 -6.61
CA ILE A 109 14.23 21.01 -5.61
C ILE A 109 14.55 19.74 -4.84
N LYS A 110 14.72 19.86 -3.53
CA LYS A 110 15.02 18.73 -2.65
C LYS A 110 13.90 18.52 -1.64
N PHE A 111 13.51 17.26 -1.48
CA PHE A 111 12.52 16.83 -0.51
C PHE A 111 13.19 16.07 0.62
N SER A 112 12.78 16.34 1.85
CA SER A 112 13.20 15.57 3.01
C SER A 112 12.06 15.49 4.03
N SER A 113 12.17 14.54 4.95
CA SER A 113 11.22 14.42 6.05
C SER A 113 11.96 14.00 7.31
N PRO A 114 11.78 14.70 8.43
CA PRO A 114 12.29 14.24 9.72
C PRO A 114 11.51 13.03 10.25
N ASP A 115 10.37 12.70 9.64
CA ASP A 115 9.47 11.65 10.08
C ASP A 115 9.63 10.35 9.28
N ALA A 116 10.51 10.32 8.28
CA ALA A 116 10.76 9.15 7.45
C ALA A 116 12.26 8.86 7.32
N LYS A 117 12.63 7.58 7.31
CA LYS A 117 14.03 7.16 7.11
C LYS A 117 14.47 7.36 5.66
N ASN A 118 13.59 6.99 4.73
CA ASN A 118 13.84 7.05 3.31
C ASN A 118 12.73 7.84 2.60
N ILE A 119 13.12 8.53 1.55
CA ILE A 119 12.22 9.18 0.60
C ILE A 119 12.43 8.54 -0.78
N GLY A 120 11.33 8.15 -1.41
CA GLY A 120 11.29 7.62 -2.76
C GLY A 120 10.44 8.49 -3.68
N PHE A 121 10.73 8.44 -4.97
CA PHE A 121 10.01 9.19 -6.00
C PHE A 121 9.48 8.21 -7.04
N ARG A 122 8.23 8.40 -7.47
CA ARG A 122 7.61 7.61 -8.55
C ARG A 122 6.55 8.43 -9.27
N ASN A 123 6.80 8.80 -10.52
CA ASN A 123 5.89 9.58 -11.38
C ASN A 123 5.47 10.89 -10.69
N HIS A 124 4.21 11.02 -10.27
CA HIS A 124 3.67 12.18 -9.54
C HIS A 124 3.63 11.97 -8.01
N LYS A 125 4.30 10.93 -7.49
CA LYS A 125 4.27 10.55 -6.07
C LYS A 125 5.61 10.65 -5.35
N ILE A 126 5.55 11.15 -4.12
CA ILE A 126 6.58 11.05 -3.09
C ILE A 126 6.14 9.97 -2.13
N LEU A 127 7.08 9.12 -1.76
CA LEU A 127 6.87 7.97 -0.90
C LEU A 127 7.77 8.11 0.32
N LEU A 128 7.18 8.17 1.51
CA LEU A 128 7.87 8.23 2.78
C LEU A 128 7.74 6.88 3.49
N SER A 129 8.87 6.27 3.85
CA SER A 129 8.88 4.99 4.54
C SER A 129 8.45 5.12 6.01
N ASN A 130 7.56 4.25 6.46
CA ASN A 130 7.26 3.96 7.87
C ASN A 130 6.82 5.18 8.68
N SER A 131 5.62 5.68 8.39
CA SER A 131 5.04 6.84 9.06
C SER A 131 3.69 6.50 9.69
N ASP A 132 3.71 5.69 10.74
CA ASP A 132 2.52 5.51 11.60
C ASP A 132 2.44 6.66 12.62
N LYS A 133 2.21 7.87 12.12
CA LYS A 133 2.08 9.09 12.92
C LYS A 133 0.80 9.81 12.57
N ASP A 134 0.20 10.49 13.55
CA ASP A 134 -0.96 11.35 13.32
C ASP A 134 -0.60 12.63 12.56
N THR A 135 0.68 13.00 12.56
CA THR A 135 1.20 14.12 11.78
C THR A 135 2.53 13.76 11.13
N ILE A 136 2.66 14.10 9.85
CA ILE A 136 3.84 13.85 9.04
C ILE A 136 4.35 15.19 8.48
N ARG A 137 5.64 15.46 8.61
CA ARG A 137 6.30 16.65 8.06
C ARG A 137 6.99 16.33 6.75
N LEU A 138 6.77 17.16 5.74
CA LEU A 138 7.57 17.21 4.52
C LEU A 138 8.26 18.56 4.44
N HIS A 139 9.57 18.53 4.24
CA HIS A 139 10.38 19.70 3.92
C HIS A 139 10.62 19.72 2.42
N VAL A 140 10.30 20.84 1.80
CA VAL A 140 10.58 21.09 0.38
C VAL A 140 11.49 22.30 0.30
N THR A 141 12.65 22.11 -0.32
CA THR A 141 13.71 23.13 -0.39
C THR A 141 14.07 23.44 -1.83
N GLN A 142 14.22 24.72 -2.15
CA GLN A 142 14.78 25.20 -3.42
C GLN A 142 15.68 26.41 -3.13
N GLY A 143 16.97 26.30 -3.41
CA GLY A 143 17.94 27.35 -3.05
C GLY A 143 17.95 27.64 -1.55
N LYS A 144 17.53 28.85 -1.15
CA LYS A 144 17.38 29.27 0.26
C LYS A 144 15.94 29.16 0.78
N ASN A 145 14.98 28.86 -0.08
CA ASN A 145 13.58 28.74 0.29
C ASN A 145 13.32 27.36 0.90
N LEU A 146 12.76 27.34 2.11
CA LEU A 146 12.32 26.13 2.80
C LEU A 146 10.82 26.27 3.07
N ILE A 147 10.05 25.32 2.55
CA ILE A 147 8.62 25.18 2.85
C ILE A 147 8.45 23.91 3.68
N GLN A 148 7.80 24.04 4.83
CA GLN A 148 7.38 22.90 5.64
C GLN A 148 5.88 22.65 5.46
N VAL A 149 5.55 21.47 4.94
CA VAL A 149 4.18 20.97 4.82
C VAL A 149 3.91 19.99 5.95
N LEU A 150 2.81 20.22 6.68
CA LEU A 150 2.29 19.34 7.70
C LEU A 150 1.10 18.58 7.14
N PHE A 151 1.14 17.26 7.21
CA PHE A 151 0.04 16.38 6.87
C PHE A 151 -0.59 15.86 8.15
N VAL A 152 -1.84 16.19 8.39
CA VAL A 152 -2.59 15.77 9.60
C VAL A 152 -3.56 14.66 9.21
N LYS A 153 -3.51 13.55 9.95
CA LYS A 153 -4.40 12.40 9.78
C LYS A 153 -5.86 12.83 9.97
N GLN A 154 -6.75 12.39 9.07
CA GLN A 154 -8.19 12.69 9.12
C GLN A 154 -8.99 11.58 9.80
#